data_AF-A0A6I1QW54-F1
#
_entry.id   AF-A0A6I1QW54-F1
#
_cell.length_a   1.000
_cell.length_b   1.000
_cell.length_c   1.000
_cell.angle_alpha   90.00
_cell.angle_beta   90.00
_cell.angle_gamma   90.00
#
_symmetry.space_group_name_H-M   'P 1'
#
loop_
_entity.id
_entity.type
_entity.pdbx_description
1 polymer ?
#
loop_
_entity_poly.entity_id
_entity_poly.type
_entity_poly.pdbx_seq_one_letter_code
_entity_poly.pdbx_strand_id
1 'polypeptide(L)'
;MARELLNELMTIAGEEPAGADVEISGSDPVFPLAWPVGEAGAAAIAASAVAAARLWQLRSGQSQQVRVEVDAAAAAMRGDRYLVRHTPSTETEPSPRTIRGTRGDIYQAKGGRWVYLHRGFAHHRARIAGVLGGANDEQSLEAAVNKWDALELEDAVHAAGACAGMVRPYGEWADHEQGRAVARCRCSKSNASATARRSHFLRAIGRCPGSASST
;
A
#
# COMPACT_ATOMS: atom_id res chain seq x y z
N MET A 1 -6.46 18.01 -1.97
CA MET A 1 -6.75 16.81 -2.78
C MET A 1 -7.66 15.85 -2.01
N ALA A 2 -7.53 15.74 -0.68
CA ALA A 2 -8.33 14.86 0.18
C ALA A 2 -9.86 14.93 -0.02
N ARG A 3 -10.42 16.12 -0.24
CA ARG A 3 -11.87 16.30 -0.50
C ARG A 3 -12.32 15.67 -1.83
N GLU A 4 -11.49 15.74 -2.87
CA GLU A 4 -11.78 15.07 -4.16
C GLU A 4 -11.76 13.56 -3.97
N LEU A 5 -10.73 13.03 -3.30
CA LEU A 5 -10.61 11.60 -2.97
C LEU A 5 -11.79 11.10 -2.12
N LEU A 6 -12.22 11.88 -1.12
CA LEU A 6 -13.39 11.54 -0.30
C LEU A 6 -14.64 11.38 -1.17
N ASN A 7 -14.95 12.35 -2.02
CA ASN A 7 -16.13 12.28 -2.88
C ASN A 7 -16.03 11.12 -3.90
N GLU A 8 -14.82 10.82 -4.41
CA GLU A 8 -14.58 9.66 -5.25
C GLU A 8 -14.87 8.35 -4.50
N LEU A 9 -14.38 8.21 -3.25
CA LEU A 9 -14.68 7.05 -2.40
C LEU A 9 -16.18 6.90 -2.12
N MET A 10 -16.88 7.99 -1.81
CA MET A 10 -18.34 7.96 -1.64
C MET A 10 -19.04 7.49 -2.93
N THR A 11 -18.60 8.01 -4.08
CA THR A 11 -19.13 7.60 -5.39
C THR A 11 -18.87 6.12 -5.65
N ILE A 12 -17.66 5.63 -5.37
CA ILE A 12 -17.29 4.21 -5.46
C ILE A 12 -18.18 3.36 -4.54
N ALA A 13 -18.54 3.85 -3.36
CA ALA A 13 -19.44 3.17 -2.43
C ALA A 13 -20.93 3.24 -2.82
N GLY A 14 -21.29 3.98 -3.87
CA GLY A 14 -22.69 4.20 -4.28
C GLY A 14 -23.44 5.19 -3.38
N GLU A 15 -22.71 6.05 -2.69
CA GLU A 15 -23.23 7.01 -1.72
C GLU A 15 -23.20 8.45 -2.27
N GLU A 16 -24.08 9.31 -1.76
CA GLU A 16 -24.04 10.74 -2.06
C GLU A 16 -22.73 11.38 -1.58
N PRO A 17 -22.22 12.44 -2.23
CA PRO A 17 -21.05 13.18 -1.79
C PRO A 17 -21.13 13.60 -0.32
N ALA A 18 -19.98 13.73 0.35
CA ALA A 18 -19.90 13.83 1.80
C ALA A 18 -20.58 15.06 2.45
N GLY A 19 -21.06 16.03 1.67
CA GLY A 19 -21.75 17.22 2.18
C GLY A 19 -20.82 18.24 2.87
N ALA A 20 -21.35 19.39 3.25
CA ALA A 20 -20.56 20.50 3.82
C ALA A 20 -20.08 20.25 5.27
N ASP A 21 -20.71 19.30 5.98
CA ASP A 21 -20.43 19.01 7.40
C ASP A 21 -19.14 18.20 7.65
N VAL A 22 -18.24 18.16 6.66
CA VAL A 22 -17.00 17.39 6.72
C VAL A 22 -15.81 18.28 6.43
N GLU A 23 -14.96 18.43 7.44
CA GLU A 23 -13.75 19.21 7.42
C GLU A 23 -12.54 18.27 7.40
N ILE A 24 -11.63 18.48 6.44
CA ILE A 24 -10.33 17.80 6.39
C ILE A 24 -9.25 18.87 6.39
N SER A 25 -8.33 18.77 7.35
CA SER A 25 -7.28 19.75 7.64
C SER A 25 -5.90 19.12 7.50
N GLY A 26 -4.92 19.91 7.08
CA GLY A 26 -3.57 19.44 6.73
C GLY A 26 -3.46 18.95 5.28
N SER A 27 -2.26 18.51 4.89
CA SER A 27 -1.94 18.08 3.53
C SER A 27 -0.67 17.24 3.50
N ASP A 28 -0.55 16.34 2.52
CA ASP A 28 0.71 15.67 2.24
C ASP A 28 1.77 16.61 1.64
N PRO A 29 3.07 16.26 1.75
CA PRO A 29 3.60 15.02 2.33
C PRO A 29 3.76 15.08 3.86
N VAL A 30 3.16 14.12 4.58
CA VAL A 30 3.49 13.85 5.99
C VAL A 30 4.68 12.89 6.11
N PHE A 31 4.77 11.93 5.18
CA PHE A 31 5.90 11.01 5.05
C PHE A 31 6.68 11.30 3.75
N PRO A 32 7.98 10.96 3.68
CA PRO A 32 8.79 11.10 2.47
C PRO A 32 8.45 10.00 1.43
N LEU A 33 7.19 9.95 1.02
CA LEU A 33 6.64 9.01 0.05
C LEU A 33 6.21 9.76 -1.21
N ALA A 34 6.33 9.11 -2.36
CA ALA A 34 5.84 9.65 -3.63
C ALA A 34 4.30 9.67 -3.74
N TRP A 35 3.60 9.02 -2.80
CA TRP A 35 2.15 8.89 -2.80
C TRP A 35 1.54 9.68 -1.63
N PRO A 36 0.39 10.34 -1.84
CA PRO A 36 -0.30 11.13 -0.81
C PRO A 36 -1.05 10.20 0.17
N VAL A 37 -0.31 9.42 0.95
CA VAL A 37 -0.85 8.43 1.87
C VAL A 37 -1.63 9.08 3.02
N GLY A 38 -1.23 10.27 3.47
CA GLY A 38 -1.94 11.01 4.51
C GLY A 38 -3.31 11.47 4.03
N GLU A 39 -3.39 12.13 2.87
CA GLU A 39 -4.65 12.58 2.28
C GLU A 39 -5.56 11.41 1.86
N ALA A 40 -4.99 10.31 1.33
CA ALA A 40 -5.75 9.11 1.01
C ALA A 40 -6.30 8.43 2.27
N GLY A 41 -5.50 8.33 3.33
CA GLY A 41 -5.93 7.83 4.63
C GLY A 41 -7.02 8.71 5.25
N ALA A 42 -6.86 10.03 5.18
CA ALA A 42 -7.84 10.99 5.69
C ALA A 42 -9.17 10.87 4.95
N ALA A 43 -9.15 10.74 3.63
CA ALA A 43 -10.35 10.52 2.81
C ALA A 43 -11.07 9.22 3.19
N ALA A 44 -10.35 8.11 3.40
CA ALA A 44 -10.95 6.84 3.78
C ALA A 44 -11.58 6.87 5.19
N ILE A 45 -10.88 7.50 6.14
CA ILE A 45 -11.41 7.72 7.51
C ILE A 45 -12.64 8.62 7.46
N ALA A 46 -12.59 9.72 6.72
CA ALA A 46 -13.71 10.65 6.55
C ALA A 46 -14.92 9.96 5.89
N ALA A 47 -14.73 9.14 4.86
CA ALA A 47 -15.82 8.39 4.22
C ALA A 47 -16.55 7.47 5.21
N SER A 48 -15.78 6.75 6.03
CA SER A 48 -16.32 5.88 7.09
C SER A 48 -17.07 6.68 8.15
N ALA A 49 -16.52 7.82 8.57
CA ALA A 49 -17.14 8.70 9.55
C ALA A 49 -18.44 9.36 9.01
N VAL A 50 -18.49 9.70 7.72
CA VAL A 50 -19.71 10.21 7.07
C VAL A 50 -20.79 9.15 7.03
N ALA A 51 -20.45 7.91 6.65
CA ALA A 51 -21.40 6.80 6.67
C ALA A 51 -21.95 6.56 8.09
N ALA A 52 -21.08 6.62 9.11
CA ALA A 52 -21.49 6.52 10.50
C ALA A 52 -22.40 7.68 10.95
N ALA A 53 -22.08 8.92 10.56
CA ALA A 53 -22.89 10.10 10.87
C ALA A 53 -24.27 10.05 10.20
N ARG A 54 -24.36 9.57 8.95
CA ARG A 54 -25.64 9.32 8.26
C ARG A 54 -26.47 8.26 8.97
N LEU A 55 -25.84 7.15 9.37
CA LEU A 55 -26.52 6.11 10.15
C LEU A 55 -27.02 6.64 11.50
N TRP A 56 -26.22 7.47 12.17
CA TRP A 56 -26.62 8.14 13.40
C TRP A 56 -27.85 9.04 13.18
N GLN A 57 -27.83 9.89 12.15
CA GLN A 57 -28.96 10.75 11.78
C GLN A 57 -30.23 9.94 11.50
N LEU A 58 -30.14 8.82 10.79
CA LEU A 58 -31.29 7.95 10.53
C LEU A 58 -31.89 7.36 11.81
N ARG A 59 -31.04 7.06 12.82
CA ARG A 59 -31.47 6.43 14.07
C ARG A 59 -31.97 7.42 15.10
N SER A 60 -31.34 8.58 15.23
CA SER A 60 -31.58 9.54 16.30
C SER A 60 -32.30 10.81 15.85
N GLY A 61 -32.31 11.09 14.54
CA GLY A 61 -32.75 12.38 14.00
C GLY A 61 -31.73 13.51 14.19
N GLN A 62 -30.55 13.25 14.76
CA GLN A 62 -29.53 14.26 15.05
C GLN A 62 -28.34 14.17 14.09
N SER A 63 -27.83 15.31 13.66
CA SER A 63 -26.67 15.39 12.76
C SER A 63 -25.37 15.52 13.53
N GLN A 64 -24.25 15.16 12.88
CA GLN A 64 -22.90 15.30 13.43
C GLN A 64 -21.98 15.91 12.36
N GLN A 65 -21.03 16.73 12.81
CA GLN A 65 -19.93 17.20 11.98
C GLN A 65 -18.76 16.20 12.06
N VAL A 66 -18.10 15.97 10.93
CA VAL A 66 -16.92 15.12 10.84
C VAL A 66 -15.69 15.99 10.63
N ARG A 67 -14.66 15.80 11.45
CA ARG A 67 -13.35 16.45 11.29
C ARG A 67 -12.25 15.40 11.24
N VAL A 68 -11.36 15.51 10.26
CA VAL A 68 -10.22 14.59 10.09
C VAL A 68 -8.95 15.38 9.78
N GLU A 69 -7.93 15.21 10.62
CA GLU A 69 -6.59 15.76 10.41
C GLU A 69 -5.75 14.80 9.57
N VAL A 70 -5.11 15.31 8.50
CA VAL A 70 -4.24 14.53 7.62
C VAL A 70 -3.05 13.93 8.37
N ASP A 71 -2.47 14.65 9.33
CA ASP A 71 -1.35 14.16 10.14
C ASP A 71 -1.76 12.99 11.04
N ALA A 72 -2.96 13.07 11.64
CA ALA A 72 -3.51 12.00 12.47
C ALA A 72 -3.87 10.76 11.62
N ALA A 73 -4.45 10.99 10.43
CA ALA A 73 -4.74 9.93 9.48
C ALA A 73 -3.45 9.24 9.00
N ALA A 74 -2.41 10.01 8.69
CA ALA A 74 -1.10 9.49 8.33
C ALA A 74 -0.50 8.64 9.46
N ALA A 75 -0.62 9.08 10.72
CA ALA A 75 -0.20 8.30 11.88
C ALA A 75 -0.97 6.96 11.98
N ALA A 76 -2.27 6.97 11.72
CA ALA A 76 -3.10 5.76 11.71
C ALA A 76 -2.66 4.75 10.64
N MET A 77 -2.19 5.20 9.46
CA MET A 77 -1.70 4.32 8.38
C MET A 77 -0.43 3.52 8.75
N ARG A 78 0.25 3.89 9.83
CA ARG A 78 1.39 3.15 10.41
C ARG A 78 1.18 2.88 11.90
N GLY A 79 -0.09 2.72 12.32
CA GLY A 79 -0.46 2.51 13.72
C GLY A 79 0.21 1.28 14.34
N ASP A 80 0.51 0.26 13.54
CA ASP A 80 1.31 -0.88 13.96
C ASP A 80 2.72 -0.47 14.43
N ARG A 81 3.30 0.63 13.97
CA ARG A 81 4.61 1.09 14.45
C ARG A 81 4.54 1.79 15.80
N TYR A 82 3.38 2.28 16.19
CA TYR A 82 3.19 3.08 17.41
C TYR A 82 2.54 2.31 18.57
N LEU A 83 1.87 1.20 18.27
CA LEU A 83 1.26 0.36 19.30
C LEU A 83 2.33 -0.21 20.25
N VAL A 84 2.21 0.04 21.55
CA VAL A 84 3.08 -0.57 22.57
C VAL A 84 2.26 -1.60 23.36
N ARG A 85 2.78 -2.82 23.49
CA ARG A 85 2.15 -3.85 24.32
C ARG A 85 2.79 -3.82 25.72
N HIS A 86 1.98 -3.56 26.74
CA HIS A 86 2.44 -3.51 28.14
C HIS A 86 2.46 -4.89 28.82
N THR A 87 1.83 -5.90 28.23
CA THR A 87 1.84 -7.27 28.76
C THR A 87 2.96 -8.09 28.12
N PRO A 88 3.72 -8.88 28.90
CA PRO A 88 4.66 -9.83 28.35
C PRO A 88 3.96 -10.78 27.37
N SER A 89 4.54 -10.98 26.19
CA SER A 89 4.03 -12.00 25.27
C SER A 89 4.37 -13.38 25.84
N THR A 90 3.41 -14.28 25.81
CA THR A 90 3.65 -15.72 25.97
C THR A 90 4.08 -16.37 24.65
N GLU A 91 4.07 -15.61 23.55
CA GLU A 91 4.59 -16.07 22.27
C GLU A 91 6.11 -16.21 22.34
N THR A 92 6.58 -17.39 21.99
CA THR A 92 8.01 -17.71 21.87
C THR A 92 8.56 -17.27 20.51
N GLU A 93 7.70 -17.02 19.52
CA GLU A 93 8.14 -16.39 18.29
C GLU A 93 8.47 -14.92 18.54
N PRO A 94 9.64 -14.44 18.09
CA PRO A 94 9.98 -13.04 18.20
C PRO A 94 8.89 -12.21 17.53
N SER A 95 8.40 -11.20 18.26
CA SER A 95 7.44 -10.25 17.71
C SER A 95 7.93 -9.87 16.33
N PRO A 96 7.09 -9.97 15.30
CA PRO A 96 7.65 -9.81 13.98
C PRO A 96 8.29 -8.38 13.87
N ARG A 97 7.90 -7.41 14.71
CA ARG A 97 8.45 -6.04 14.76
C ARG A 97 9.93 -5.94 15.13
N THR A 98 10.50 -6.95 15.79
CA THR A 98 11.87 -6.87 16.34
C THR A 98 12.94 -7.41 15.40
N ILE A 99 12.57 -7.98 14.24
CA ILE A 99 13.55 -8.51 13.28
C ILE A 99 13.51 -7.73 11.95
N ARG A 100 14.48 -6.84 11.76
CA ARG A 100 14.79 -6.25 10.44
C ARG A 100 15.42 -7.34 9.54
N GLY A 101 15.13 -7.32 8.23
CA GLY A 101 15.65 -8.29 7.24
C GLY A 101 14.88 -9.61 7.15
N THR A 102 14.57 -10.26 8.28
CA THR A 102 13.98 -11.62 8.25
C THR A 102 12.48 -11.67 7.91
N ARG A 103 11.79 -10.53 7.85
CA ARG A 103 10.36 -10.43 7.54
C ARG A 103 10.04 -10.49 6.04
N GLY A 104 11.05 -10.37 5.20
CA GLY A 104 10.85 -10.23 3.77
C GLY A 104 11.34 -8.89 3.27
N ASP A 105 12.08 -8.93 2.19
CA ASP A 105 12.67 -7.78 1.52
C ASP A 105 12.47 -7.90 0.01
N ILE A 106 12.90 -6.86 -0.70
CA ILE A 106 12.91 -6.79 -2.15
C ILE A 106 14.31 -7.14 -2.64
N TYR A 107 14.41 -8.26 -3.36
CA TYR A 107 15.66 -8.82 -3.86
C TYR A 107 15.77 -8.63 -5.37
N GLN A 108 16.98 -8.40 -5.86
CA GLN A 108 17.24 -8.37 -7.30
C GLN A 108 17.32 -9.79 -7.84
N ALA A 109 16.44 -10.10 -8.80
CA ALA A 109 16.40 -11.34 -9.54
C ALA A 109 17.27 -11.25 -10.81
N LYS A 110 17.41 -12.38 -11.52
CA LYS A 110 18.13 -12.45 -12.79
C LYS A 110 17.58 -11.42 -13.78
N GLY A 111 18.47 -10.78 -14.54
CA GLY A 111 18.07 -9.79 -15.55
C GLY A 111 17.67 -8.43 -14.96
N GLY A 112 17.95 -8.18 -13.68
CA GLY A 112 17.78 -6.87 -13.05
C GLY A 112 16.34 -6.52 -12.66
N ARG A 113 15.41 -7.48 -12.80
CA ARG A 113 14.06 -7.41 -12.22
C ARG A 113 14.13 -7.64 -10.71
N TRP A 114 13.06 -7.32 -10.00
CA TRP A 114 13.02 -7.39 -8.54
C TRP A 114 11.83 -8.21 -8.07
N VAL A 115 11.96 -8.83 -6.92
CA VAL A 115 10.92 -9.66 -6.29
C VAL A 115 10.87 -9.40 -4.79
N TYR A 116 9.67 -9.18 -4.27
CA TYR A 116 9.41 -9.13 -2.84
C TYR A 116 9.10 -10.54 -2.33
N LEU A 117 9.77 -10.97 -1.25
CA LEU A 117 9.51 -12.26 -0.60
C LEU A 117 8.84 -12.03 0.75
N HIS A 118 7.63 -12.54 0.97
CA HIS A 118 6.96 -12.34 2.26
C HIS A 118 7.40 -13.40 3.29
N ARG A 119 8.38 -13.07 4.14
CA ARG A 119 9.02 -13.96 5.12
C ARG A 119 8.59 -13.71 6.57
N GLY A 120 7.47 -13.02 6.77
CA GLY A 120 6.97 -12.61 8.09
C GLY A 120 6.62 -13.76 9.04
N PHE A 121 6.20 -14.91 8.51
CA PHE A 121 5.75 -16.07 9.28
C PHE A 121 6.65 -17.29 9.10
N ALA A 122 6.79 -18.13 10.13
CA ALA A 122 7.67 -19.31 10.10
C ALA A 122 7.38 -20.28 8.95
N HIS A 123 6.11 -20.57 8.69
CA HIS A 123 5.73 -21.44 7.57
C HIS A 123 6.07 -20.84 6.20
N HIS A 124 5.90 -19.52 6.04
CA HIS A 124 6.33 -18.82 4.83
C HIS A 124 7.85 -18.86 4.67
N ARG A 125 8.63 -18.63 5.75
CA ARG A 125 10.10 -18.74 5.73
C ARG A 125 10.57 -20.12 5.28
N ALA A 126 10.00 -21.17 5.87
CA ALA A 126 10.37 -22.55 5.56
C ALA A 126 10.05 -22.92 4.10
N ARG A 127 8.87 -22.55 3.59
CA ARG A 127 8.46 -22.80 2.20
C ARG A 127 9.33 -22.05 1.20
N ILE A 128 9.59 -20.76 1.43
CA ILE A 128 10.45 -19.93 0.57
C ILE A 128 11.89 -20.46 0.59
N ALA A 129 12.41 -20.84 1.76
CA ALA A 129 13.73 -21.46 1.86
C ALA A 129 13.78 -22.77 1.07
N GLY A 130 12.73 -23.60 1.14
CA GLY A 130 12.64 -24.83 0.34
C GLY A 130 12.74 -24.57 -1.17
N VAL A 131 12.05 -23.56 -1.69
CA VAL A 131 12.14 -23.14 -3.10
C VAL A 131 13.54 -22.65 -3.45
N LEU A 132 14.18 -21.90 -2.55
CA LEU A 132 15.51 -21.31 -2.74
C LEU A 132 16.66 -22.24 -2.32
N GLY A 133 16.43 -23.56 -2.22
CA GLY A 133 17.49 -24.54 -1.93
C GLY A 133 18.08 -24.44 -0.52
N GLY A 134 17.28 -24.01 0.46
CA GLY A 134 17.65 -23.88 1.87
C GLY A 134 18.17 -22.51 2.28
N ALA A 135 18.20 -21.52 1.37
CA ALA A 135 18.62 -20.16 1.67
C ALA A 135 17.77 -19.53 2.78
N ASN A 136 18.42 -18.96 3.79
CA ASN A 136 17.73 -18.52 5.01
C ASN A 136 18.22 -17.19 5.61
N ASP A 137 19.51 -16.87 5.44
CA ASP A 137 20.10 -15.56 5.73
C ASP A 137 20.11 -14.65 4.49
N GLU A 138 20.37 -13.36 4.68
CA GLU A 138 20.26 -12.35 3.63
C GLU A 138 21.17 -12.63 2.43
N GLN A 139 22.41 -13.04 2.68
CA GLN A 139 23.39 -13.26 1.61
C GLN A 139 23.03 -14.49 0.77
N SER A 140 22.59 -15.58 1.43
CA SER A 140 22.16 -16.78 0.70
C SER A 140 20.86 -16.54 -0.08
N LEU A 141 19.95 -15.70 0.42
CA LEU A 141 18.73 -15.30 -0.30
C LEU A 141 19.06 -14.48 -1.54
N GLU A 142 19.86 -13.42 -1.40
CA GLU A 142 20.29 -12.59 -2.54
C GLU A 142 20.94 -13.45 -3.63
N ALA A 143 21.88 -14.33 -3.24
CA ALA A 143 22.57 -15.21 -4.17
C ALA A 143 21.64 -16.25 -4.82
N ALA A 144 20.63 -16.74 -4.10
CA ALA A 144 19.65 -17.67 -4.65
C ALA A 144 18.70 -16.94 -5.61
N VAL A 145 18.10 -15.83 -5.19
CA VAL A 145 17.13 -15.04 -5.98
C VAL A 145 17.75 -14.54 -7.28
N ASN A 146 19.01 -14.10 -7.27
CA ASN A 146 19.68 -13.59 -8.47
C ASN A 146 19.85 -14.65 -9.58
N LYS A 147 19.60 -15.94 -9.29
CA LYS A 147 19.63 -17.03 -10.28
C LYS A 147 18.28 -17.24 -10.98
N TRP A 148 17.20 -16.73 -10.41
CA TRP A 148 15.84 -16.93 -10.89
C TRP A 148 15.36 -15.78 -11.77
N ASP A 149 14.52 -16.07 -12.77
CA ASP A 149 13.62 -15.05 -13.29
C ASP A 149 12.59 -14.65 -12.23
N ALA A 150 12.26 -13.36 -12.15
CA ALA A 150 11.42 -12.83 -11.08
C ALA A 150 9.99 -13.39 -11.11
N LEU A 151 9.43 -13.62 -12.30
CA LEU A 151 8.08 -14.16 -12.45
C LEU A 151 8.08 -15.68 -12.17
N GLU A 152 9.07 -16.41 -12.68
CA GLU A 152 9.21 -17.84 -12.40
C GLU A 152 9.36 -18.11 -10.89
N LEU A 153 10.09 -17.25 -10.17
CA LEU A 153 10.21 -17.34 -8.72
C LEU A 153 8.91 -17.00 -7.99
N GLU A 154 8.19 -15.96 -8.44
CA GLU A 154 6.84 -15.63 -7.93
C GLU A 154 5.93 -16.87 -8.01
N ASP A 155 5.87 -17.52 -9.17
CA ASP A 155 5.05 -18.71 -9.41
C ASP A 155 5.52 -19.92 -8.59
N ALA A 156 6.83 -20.17 -8.50
CA ALA A 156 7.37 -21.27 -7.71
C ALA A 156 7.06 -21.11 -6.22
N VAL A 157 7.16 -19.89 -5.68
CA VAL A 157 6.81 -19.59 -4.29
C VAL A 157 5.30 -19.75 -4.04
N HIS A 158 4.46 -19.31 -4.98
CA HIS A 158 3.02 -19.54 -4.91
C HIS A 158 2.66 -21.03 -4.94
N ALA A 159 3.28 -21.81 -5.81
CA ALA A 159 3.08 -23.26 -5.90
C ALA A 159 3.49 -23.98 -4.60
N ALA A 160 4.50 -23.46 -3.89
CA ALA A 160 4.90 -23.94 -2.57
C ALA A 160 3.96 -23.49 -1.42
N GLY A 161 2.89 -22.74 -1.73
CA GLY A 161 1.94 -22.22 -0.74
C GLY A 161 2.51 -21.08 0.10
N ALA A 162 3.46 -20.32 -0.43
CA ALA A 162 3.97 -19.10 0.19
C ALA A 162 3.67 -17.86 -0.66
N CYS A 163 4.03 -16.66 -0.17
CA CYS A 163 3.70 -15.40 -0.82
C CYS A 163 4.96 -14.68 -1.30
N ALA A 164 4.98 -14.33 -2.58
CA ALA A 164 5.98 -13.49 -3.20
C ALA A 164 5.30 -12.55 -4.22
N GLY A 165 6.01 -11.53 -4.68
CA GLY A 165 5.51 -10.64 -5.72
C GLY A 165 6.65 -10.02 -6.52
N MET A 166 6.70 -10.28 -7.81
CA MET A 166 7.53 -9.57 -8.76
C MET A 166 7.16 -8.09 -8.76
N VAL A 167 8.16 -7.25 -8.60
CA VAL A 167 8.01 -5.79 -8.67
C VAL A 167 7.82 -5.39 -10.12
N ARG A 168 6.76 -4.64 -10.37
CA ARG A 168 6.36 -4.18 -11.70
C ARG A 168 6.34 -2.65 -11.74
N PRO A 169 6.90 -2.02 -12.79
CA PRO A 169 6.64 -0.62 -13.06
C PRO A 169 5.14 -0.35 -13.18
N TYR A 170 4.71 0.87 -12.87
CA TYR A 170 3.28 1.23 -12.87
C TYR A 170 2.57 0.89 -14.20
N GLY A 171 3.19 1.18 -15.35
CA GLY A 171 2.61 0.88 -16.66
C GLY A 171 2.39 -0.62 -16.88
N GLU A 172 3.38 -1.44 -16.52
CA GLU A 172 3.30 -2.90 -16.61
C GLU A 172 2.21 -3.45 -15.68
N TRP A 173 2.10 -2.92 -14.46
CA TRP A 173 1.02 -3.28 -13.54
C TRP A 173 -0.36 -2.87 -14.09
N ALA A 174 -0.49 -1.65 -14.62
CA ALA A 174 -1.76 -1.15 -15.15
C ALA A 174 -2.25 -1.98 -16.34
N ASP A 175 -1.32 -2.47 -17.17
CA ASP A 175 -1.63 -3.35 -18.30
C ASP A 175 -1.82 -4.80 -17.89
N HIS A 176 -1.38 -5.22 -16.69
CA HIS A 176 -1.57 -6.57 -16.16
C HIS A 176 -3.05 -6.93 -15.99
N GLU A 177 -3.41 -8.21 -16.10
CA GLU A 177 -4.82 -8.63 -16.03
C GLU A 177 -5.50 -8.17 -14.73
N GLN A 178 -4.84 -8.38 -13.60
CA GLN A 178 -5.29 -7.99 -12.26
C GLN A 178 -5.33 -6.46 -12.12
N GLY A 179 -4.37 -5.72 -12.69
CA GLY A 179 -4.40 -4.26 -12.69
C GLY A 179 -5.58 -3.71 -13.47
N ARG A 180 -5.86 -4.26 -14.66
CA ARG A 180 -7.06 -3.94 -15.44
C ARG A 180 -8.34 -4.39 -14.74
N ALA A 181 -8.32 -5.53 -14.04
CA ALA A 181 -9.46 -6.00 -13.27
C ALA A 181 -9.79 -5.01 -12.15
N VAL A 182 -8.81 -4.60 -11.34
CA VAL A 182 -8.99 -3.59 -10.27
C VAL A 182 -9.41 -2.24 -10.85
N ALA A 183 -8.82 -1.77 -11.96
CA ALA A 183 -9.24 -0.53 -12.62
C ALA A 183 -10.68 -0.59 -13.16
N ARG A 184 -11.16 -1.80 -13.51
CA ARG A 184 -12.54 -2.06 -13.94
C ARG A 184 -13.47 -2.43 -12.79
N CYS A 185 -12.94 -2.76 -11.61
CA CYS A 185 -13.69 -3.02 -10.39
C CYS A 185 -14.34 -1.70 -9.94
N ARG A 186 -15.45 -1.42 -10.60
CA ARG A 186 -16.47 -0.48 -10.19
C ARG A 186 -17.24 -1.15 -9.05
N CYS A 187 -17.03 -0.70 -7.82
CA CYS A 187 -18.14 -0.64 -6.87
C CYS A 187 -19.18 0.43 -7.31
N SER A 188 -18.99 1.14 -8.44
CA SER A 188 -19.88 2.20 -8.94
C SER A 188 -20.23 2.11 -10.45
N LYS A 189 -21.52 1.99 -10.78
CA LYS A 189 -22.07 2.74 -11.92
C LYS A 189 -22.12 4.20 -11.43
N SER A 190 -21.48 5.17 -12.06
CA SER A 190 -21.99 5.83 -13.26
C SER A 190 -20.88 6.57 -14.02
N ASN A 191 -21.28 7.43 -14.95
CA ASN A 191 -20.62 7.74 -16.22
C ASN A 191 -19.70 8.98 -16.17
N ALA A 192 -18.71 8.98 -17.07
CA ALA A 192 -17.99 10.13 -17.65
C ALA A 192 -16.94 10.92 -16.83
N SER A 193 -15.75 11.07 -17.46
CA SER A 193 -14.72 12.13 -17.33
C SER A 193 -13.33 11.81 -16.73
N ALA A 194 -12.82 10.57 -16.84
CA ALA A 194 -11.44 10.25 -16.45
C ALA A 194 -10.34 10.58 -17.50
N THR A 195 -10.66 11.30 -18.59
CA THR A 195 -9.69 11.56 -19.68
C THR A 195 -8.79 12.78 -19.43
N ALA A 196 -9.05 13.61 -18.41
CA ALA A 196 -8.44 14.95 -18.33
C ALA A 196 -7.14 15.08 -17.50
N ARG A 197 -6.69 14.09 -16.73
CA ARG A 197 -5.52 14.24 -15.83
C ARG A 197 -4.29 13.44 -16.23
N ARG A 198 -3.97 13.35 -17.54
CA ARG A 198 -2.73 12.73 -18.04
C ARG A 198 -1.54 13.69 -18.19
N SER A 199 -1.73 15.02 -18.10
CA SER A 199 -0.69 15.98 -18.51
C SER A 199 0.20 16.55 -17.38
N HIS A 200 -0.19 16.47 -16.11
CA HIS A 200 0.59 17.10 -15.03
C HIS A 200 1.69 16.22 -14.40
N PHE A 201 1.66 14.91 -14.61
CA PHE A 201 2.54 13.98 -13.89
C PHE A 201 3.94 13.81 -14.53
N LEU A 202 4.06 14.03 -15.85
CA LEU A 202 5.34 13.85 -16.56
C LEU A 202 6.37 14.97 -16.32
N ARG A 203 5.99 16.09 -15.70
CA ARG A 203 6.94 17.19 -15.40
C ARG A 203 7.69 17.06 -14.07
N ALA A 204 7.21 16.22 -13.13
CA ALA A 204 7.82 16.09 -11.80
C ALA A 204 8.91 15.01 -11.71
N ILE A 205 8.99 14.09 -12.68
CA ILE A 205 9.94 12.96 -12.69
C ILE A 205 11.23 13.30 -13.47
N GLY A 206 11.30 14.48 -14.10
CA GLY A 206 12.37 14.86 -15.04
C GLY A 206 13.62 15.53 -14.46
N ARG A 207 13.84 15.57 -13.14
CA ARG A 207 15.08 16.14 -12.57
C ARG A 207 15.60 15.33 -11.37
N CYS A 208 16.27 14.21 -11.66
CA CYS A 208 17.35 13.72 -10.80
C CYS A 208 18.64 14.45 -11.19
N PRO A 209 19.31 15.19 -10.28
CA PRO A 209 20.65 15.71 -10.54
C PRO A 209 21.67 14.60 -10.29
N GLY A 210 22.46 14.27 -11.31
CA GLY A 210 23.57 13.34 -11.17
C GLY A 210 24.61 13.58 -12.26
N SER A 211 25.62 14.40 -11.94
CA SER A 211 27.01 14.19 -12.38
C SER A 211 27.92 15.22 -11.70
N ALA A 212 28.43 14.87 -10.52
CA ALA A 212 29.69 15.44 -10.07
C ALA A 212 30.79 14.74 -10.86
N SER A 213 31.35 15.43 -11.84
CA SER A 213 32.57 15.02 -12.55
C SER A 213 33.78 15.43 -11.70
N SER A 214 34.56 14.42 -11.33
CA SER A 214 35.91 14.54 -10.79
C SER A 214 36.89 15.04 -11.85
N THR A 215 37.60 16.11 -11.54
CA THR A 215 39.02 16.36 -11.86
C THR A 215 39.61 17.16 -10.73
#